data_AF-A0A2P8KLG8-F1
#
_entry.id   AF-A0A2P8KLG8-F1
#
_cell.length_a   1.000
_cell.length_b   1.000
_cell.length_c   1.000
_cell.angle_alpha   90.00
_cell.angle_beta   90.00
_cell.angle_gamma   90.00
#
_symmetry.space_group_name_H-M   'P 1'
#
loop_
_entity.id
_entity.type
_entity.pdbx_description
1 polymer ?
#
loop_
_entity_poly.entity_id
_entity_poly.type
_entity_poly.pdbx_seq_one_letter_code
_entity_poly.pdbx_strand_id
1 'polypeptide(L)'
;MSAVITKPRAKSAKAAEVQFPALKTAEVRLREVREALRTADEKLEMAYAEATPGDAIETVLDLIAHNLLPEAVRNIHAQHPTRADAETVYLSLFTPLATLEAACALAAGSELAPALKEAYALLDWAQTECDSQNIGMLLPEPVGEEQGGLAVAESHGDQLYGAFGILESAHAIVSRCAADAEDELVSGVDLLMDHCQAQLAALTEDHALTEEKCNPVSAAMSVIDGVLNVACQRSDDPALWGALNLLSQSKTIVDAVIGSCMASERGRS
;
A
#
# COMPACT_ATOMS: atom_id res chain seq x y z
N MET A 1 -30.86 22.30 80.43
CA MET A 1 -30.20 21.27 79.58
C MET A 1 -31.16 20.87 78.49
N SER A 2 -30.85 21.20 77.23
CA SER A 2 -31.29 20.58 75.96
C SER A 2 -31.17 21.60 74.83
N ALA A 3 -30.00 21.62 74.19
CA ALA A 3 -29.85 22.24 72.87
C ALA A 3 -30.04 21.13 71.83
N VAL A 4 -31.12 21.22 71.05
CA VAL A 4 -31.42 20.31 69.94
C VAL A 4 -30.54 20.73 68.75
N ILE A 5 -29.64 19.84 68.35
CA ILE A 5 -28.80 19.98 67.14
C ILE A 5 -29.69 19.63 65.93
N THR A 6 -30.10 20.64 65.17
CA THR A 6 -30.69 20.46 63.83
C THR A 6 -29.57 20.47 62.77
N LYS A 7 -29.33 19.31 62.16
CA LYS A 7 -28.40 19.13 61.02
C LYS A 7 -28.89 19.94 59.79
N PRO A 8 -27.99 20.56 59.00
CA PRO A 8 -28.35 21.09 57.70
C PRO A 8 -28.55 19.95 56.69
N ARG A 9 -29.67 20.02 55.97
CA ARG A 9 -30.10 19.07 54.95
C ARG A 9 -29.28 19.30 53.67
N ALA A 10 -28.39 18.38 53.33
CA ALA A 10 -27.65 18.40 52.08
C ALA A 10 -28.63 18.22 50.89
N LYS A 11 -28.66 19.21 49.99
CA LYS A 11 -29.25 19.06 48.65
C LYS A 11 -28.39 18.07 47.88
N SER A 12 -28.93 16.88 47.60
CA SER A 12 -28.36 15.97 46.62
C SER A 12 -28.49 16.61 45.22
N ALA A 13 -27.38 17.13 44.72
CA ALA A 13 -27.25 17.40 43.30
C ALA A 13 -27.31 16.04 42.58
N LYS A 14 -28.35 15.83 41.76
CA LYS A 14 -28.35 14.75 40.78
C LYS A 14 -27.14 14.98 39.87
N ALA A 15 -26.15 14.11 39.98
CA ALA A 15 -25.13 13.99 38.95
C ALA A 15 -25.85 13.65 37.65
N ALA A 16 -25.71 14.51 36.64
CA ALA A 16 -26.09 14.16 35.30
C ALA A 16 -25.23 12.96 34.90
N GLU A 17 -25.85 11.80 34.68
CA GLU A 17 -25.24 10.72 33.94
C GLU A 17 -24.82 11.28 32.58
N VAL A 18 -23.52 11.49 32.41
CA VAL A 18 -22.91 11.63 31.10
C VAL A 18 -23.16 10.29 30.42
N GLN A 19 -24.15 10.25 29.53
CA GLN A 19 -24.33 9.14 28.60
C GLN A 19 -23.10 9.12 27.70
N PHE A 20 -22.09 8.33 28.06
CA PHE A 20 -21.09 7.90 27.11
C PHE A 20 -21.83 7.10 26.02
N PRO A 21 -21.65 7.40 24.73
CA PRO A 21 -22.21 6.57 23.67
C PRO A 21 -21.73 5.13 23.93
N ALA A 22 -22.66 4.17 23.81
CA ALA A 22 -22.35 2.76 24.06
C ALA A 22 -21.12 2.38 23.21
N LEU A 23 -20.02 2.00 23.88
CA LEU A 23 -18.82 1.51 23.21
C LEU A 23 -19.22 0.33 22.32
N LYS A 24 -19.04 0.47 21.00
CA LYS A 24 -19.30 -0.62 20.06
C LYS A 24 -18.44 -1.82 20.45
N THR A 25 -19.00 -3.03 20.37
CA THR A 25 -18.23 -4.26 20.62
C THR A 25 -17.17 -4.47 19.54
N ALA A 26 -16.13 -5.25 19.85
CA ALA A 26 -15.11 -5.66 18.90
C ALA A 26 -15.73 -6.23 17.61
N GLU A 27 -16.74 -7.09 17.77
CA GLU A 27 -17.43 -7.75 16.66
C GLU A 27 -18.16 -6.77 15.72
N VAL A 28 -18.74 -5.70 16.26
CA VAL A 28 -19.44 -4.69 15.44
C VAL A 28 -18.42 -3.87 14.67
N ARG A 29 -17.36 -3.37 15.32
CA ARG A 29 -16.29 -2.61 14.64
C ARG A 29 -15.61 -3.46 13.58
N LEU A 30 -15.31 -4.73 13.89
CA LEU A 30 -14.64 -5.64 12.95
C LEU A 30 -15.47 -5.86 11.70
N ARG A 31 -16.80 -5.97 11.86
CA ARG A 31 -17.72 -6.10 10.73
C ARG A 31 -17.74 -4.84 9.87
N GLU A 32 -17.73 -3.66 10.49
CA GLU A 32 -17.68 -2.38 9.77
C GLU A 32 -16.36 -2.22 9.01
N VAL A 33 -15.22 -2.55 9.63
CA VAL A 33 -13.90 -2.58 8.96
C VAL A 33 -13.90 -3.52 7.77
N ARG A 34 -14.34 -4.77 7.94
CA ARG A 34 -14.41 -5.74 6.84
C ARG A 34 -15.31 -5.29 5.70
N GLU A 35 -16.43 -4.64 6.03
CA GLU A 35 -17.35 -4.12 5.02
C GLU A 35 -16.76 -2.93 4.26
N ALA A 36 -16.05 -2.04 4.96
CA ALA A 36 -15.34 -0.94 4.32
C ALA A 36 -14.24 -1.45 3.38
N LEU A 37 -13.45 -2.42 3.82
CA LEU A 37 -12.43 -3.08 2.99
C LEU A 37 -13.03 -3.75 1.75
N ARG A 38 -14.12 -4.50 1.93
CA ARG A 38 -14.85 -5.13 0.81
C ARG A 38 -15.40 -4.10 -0.16
N THR A 39 -15.96 -3.01 0.34
CA THR A 39 -16.53 -1.93 -0.50
C THR A 39 -15.42 -1.20 -1.25
N ALA A 40 -14.26 -0.99 -0.62
CA ALA A 40 -13.09 -0.41 -1.29
C ALA A 40 -12.59 -1.34 -2.41
N ASP A 41 -12.47 -2.64 -2.13
CA ASP A 41 -12.08 -3.67 -3.10
C ASP A 41 -13.03 -3.69 -4.30
N GLU A 42 -14.35 -3.73 -4.07
CA GLU A 42 -15.36 -3.68 -5.13
C GLU A 42 -15.23 -2.41 -6.01
N LYS A 43 -14.90 -1.26 -5.41
CA LYS A 43 -14.69 -0.01 -6.16
C LYS A 43 -13.40 -0.04 -6.98
N LEU A 44 -12.34 -0.64 -6.46
CA LEU A 44 -11.08 -0.79 -7.18
C LEU A 44 -11.25 -1.73 -8.38
N GLU A 45 -11.95 -2.85 -8.20
CA GLU A 45 -12.29 -3.78 -9.28
C GLU A 45 -13.15 -3.13 -10.36
N MET A 46 -14.15 -2.33 -9.97
CA MET A 46 -14.95 -1.55 -10.92
C MET A 46 -14.10 -0.55 -11.69
N ALA A 47 -13.24 0.20 -11.00
CA ALA A 47 -12.36 1.18 -11.64
C ALA A 47 -11.34 0.51 -12.57
N TYR A 48 -10.84 -0.68 -12.20
CA TYR A 48 -9.96 -1.49 -13.04
C TYR A 48 -10.68 -1.94 -14.32
N ALA A 49 -11.90 -2.47 -14.20
CA ALA A 49 -12.69 -2.89 -15.35
C ALA A 49 -13.08 -1.74 -16.30
N GLU A 50 -13.14 -0.51 -15.79
CA GLU A 50 -13.41 0.70 -16.56
C GLU A 50 -12.15 1.40 -17.08
N ALA A 51 -10.96 1.01 -16.61
CA ALA A 51 -9.70 1.57 -17.07
C ALA A 51 -9.47 1.22 -18.54
N THR A 52 -8.81 2.13 -19.27
CA THR A 52 -8.47 1.88 -20.67
C THR A 52 -7.31 0.90 -20.74
N PRO A 53 -7.42 -0.19 -21.51
CA PRO A 53 -6.34 -1.17 -21.61
C PRO A 53 -5.03 -0.56 -22.11
N GLY A 54 -3.94 -0.82 -21.40
CA GLY A 54 -2.60 -0.32 -21.67
C GLY A 54 -2.27 1.03 -21.03
N ASP A 55 -3.21 1.70 -20.36
CA ASP A 55 -2.91 2.93 -19.64
C ASP A 55 -2.22 2.62 -18.30
N ALA A 56 -1.30 3.50 -17.87
CA ALA A 56 -0.61 3.36 -16.59
C ALA A 56 -1.55 3.19 -15.38
N ILE A 57 -2.75 3.80 -15.45
CA ILE A 57 -3.76 3.64 -14.41
C ILE A 57 -4.31 2.22 -14.32
N GLU A 58 -4.47 1.50 -15.45
CA GLU A 58 -4.91 0.09 -15.44
C GLU A 58 -3.89 -0.76 -14.68
N THR A 59 -2.60 -0.61 -14.99
CA THR A 59 -1.53 -1.36 -14.34
C THR A 59 -1.43 -1.07 -12.84
N VAL A 60 -1.58 0.20 -12.44
CA VAL A 60 -1.60 0.58 -11.03
C VAL A 60 -2.81 -0.05 -10.32
N LEU A 61 -3.99 -0.02 -10.94
CA LEU A 61 -5.20 -0.60 -10.35
C LEU A 61 -5.12 -2.12 -10.26
N ASP A 62 -4.59 -2.80 -11.29
CA ASP A 62 -4.33 -4.25 -11.28
C ASP A 62 -3.40 -4.63 -10.12
N LEU A 63 -2.32 -3.87 -9.94
CA LEU A 63 -1.38 -4.11 -8.85
C LEU A 63 -2.04 -3.93 -7.48
N ILE A 64 -2.84 -2.87 -7.28
CA ILE A 64 -3.53 -2.64 -6.01
C ILE A 64 -4.53 -3.78 -5.75
N ALA A 65 -5.44 -4.03 -6.69
CA ALA A 65 -6.57 -4.94 -6.51
C ALA A 65 -6.14 -6.40 -6.39
N HIS A 66 -5.19 -6.85 -7.22
CA HIS A 66 -4.86 -8.27 -7.31
C HIS A 66 -3.62 -8.67 -6.51
N ASN A 67 -2.78 -7.72 -6.08
CA ASN A 67 -1.54 -8.03 -5.37
C ASN A 67 -1.49 -7.37 -3.99
N LEU A 68 -1.53 -6.04 -3.92
CA LEU A 68 -1.23 -5.31 -2.68
C LEU A 68 -2.35 -5.41 -1.65
N LEU A 69 -3.59 -5.14 -2.05
CA LEU A 69 -4.71 -5.08 -1.12
C LEU A 69 -5.05 -6.45 -0.53
N PRO A 70 -5.17 -7.55 -1.32
CA PRO A 70 -5.53 -8.86 -0.78
C PRO A 70 -4.52 -9.37 0.27
N GLU A 71 -3.22 -9.12 0.05
CA GLU A 71 -2.18 -9.48 1.00
C GLU A 71 -2.27 -8.62 2.28
N ALA A 72 -2.41 -7.30 2.13
CA ALA A 72 -2.44 -6.36 3.24
C ALA A 72 -3.60 -6.60 4.22
N VAL A 73 -4.75 -7.05 3.72
CA VAL A 73 -5.96 -7.25 4.54
C VAL A 73 -6.18 -8.68 4.99
N ARG A 74 -5.40 -9.65 4.50
CA ARG A 74 -5.62 -11.09 4.72
C ARG A 74 -5.93 -11.45 6.18
N ASN A 75 -5.13 -10.90 7.10
CA ASN A 75 -5.20 -11.27 8.52
C ASN A 75 -6.49 -10.75 9.19
N ILE A 76 -7.02 -9.58 8.80
CA ILE A 76 -8.27 -9.04 9.40
C ILE A 76 -9.51 -9.82 8.95
N HIS A 77 -9.42 -10.55 7.82
CA HIS A 77 -10.48 -11.44 7.33
C HIS A 77 -10.43 -12.84 7.95
N ALA A 78 -9.42 -13.18 8.77
CA ALA A 78 -9.36 -14.44 9.49
C ALA A 78 -10.57 -14.67 10.41
N GLN A 79 -10.90 -15.92 10.73
CA GLN A 79 -12.07 -16.23 11.55
C GLN A 79 -11.99 -15.61 12.96
N HIS A 80 -10.78 -15.52 13.52
CA HIS A 80 -10.49 -14.97 14.84
C HIS A 80 -9.27 -14.04 14.78
N PRO A 81 -9.44 -12.78 14.31
CA PRO A 81 -8.32 -11.85 14.23
C PRO A 81 -7.88 -11.42 15.63
N THR A 82 -6.57 -11.24 15.78
CA THR A 82 -5.91 -10.81 17.00
C THR A 82 -5.51 -9.34 16.93
N ARG A 83 -5.04 -8.79 18.04
CA ARG A 83 -4.45 -7.45 18.08
C ARG A 83 -3.25 -7.31 17.14
N ALA A 84 -2.38 -8.32 17.09
CA ALA A 84 -1.22 -8.32 16.20
C ALA A 84 -1.63 -8.38 14.72
N ASP A 85 -2.74 -9.06 14.40
CA ASP A 85 -3.30 -9.06 13.04
C ASP A 85 -3.78 -7.66 12.63
N ALA A 86 -4.49 -6.96 13.53
CA ALA A 86 -4.94 -5.59 13.26
C ALA A 86 -3.76 -4.62 13.11
N GLU A 87 -2.73 -4.73 13.97
CA GLU A 87 -1.51 -3.92 13.83
C GLU A 87 -0.76 -4.23 12.52
N THR A 88 -0.70 -5.51 12.13
CA THR A 88 -0.12 -5.90 10.83
C THR A 88 -0.90 -5.26 9.69
N VAL A 89 -2.23 -5.34 9.68
CA VAL A 89 -3.07 -4.71 8.65
C VAL A 89 -2.92 -3.20 8.65
N TYR A 90 -2.85 -2.55 9.82
CA TYR A 90 -2.59 -1.11 9.95
C TYR A 90 -1.29 -0.72 9.22
N LEU A 91 -0.20 -1.44 9.46
CA LEU A 91 1.08 -1.17 8.82
C LEU A 91 1.08 -1.55 7.33
N SER A 92 0.46 -2.68 6.97
CA SER A 92 0.43 -3.17 5.60
C SER A 92 -0.43 -2.32 4.66
N LEU A 93 -1.40 -1.56 5.18
CA LEU A 93 -2.26 -0.69 4.36
C LEU A 93 -1.57 0.59 3.88
N PHE A 94 -0.43 1.00 4.44
CA PHE A 94 0.30 2.18 3.96
C PHE A 94 0.70 2.07 2.48
N THR A 95 1.16 0.89 2.05
CA THR A 95 1.59 0.69 0.66
C THR A 95 0.41 0.76 -0.33
N PRO A 96 -0.70 0.00 -0.16
CA PRO A 96 -1.89 0.16 -0.99
C PRO A 96 -2.44 1.60 -1.01
N LEU A 97 -2.45 2.30 0.13
CA LEU A 97 -2.95 3.68 0.21
C LEU A 97 -2.08 4.65 -0.57
N ALA A 98 -0.75 4.58 -0.44
CA ALA A 98 0.16 5.41 -1.21
C ALA A 98 0.04 5.15 -2.72
N THR A 99 -0.07 3.88 -3.11
CA THR A 99 -0.28 3.49 -4.52
C THR A 99 -1.64 3.96 -5.04
N LEU A 100 -2.70 3.92 -4.23
CA LEU A 100 -4.03 4.40 -4.58
C LEU A 100 -4.10 5.93 -4.69
N GLU A 101 -3.34 6.66 -3.88
CA GLU A 101 -3.19 8.11 -4.03
C GLU A 101 -2.52 8.46 -5.36
N ALA A 102 -1.51 7.68 -5.75
CA ALA A 102 -0.89 7.81 -7.04
C ALA A 102 -1.86 7.48 -8.20
N ALA A 103 -2.71 6.45 -8.05
CA ALA A 103 -3.79 6.16 -8.98
C ALA A 103 -4.80 7.33 -9.08
N CYS A 104 -5.13 7.98 -7.95
CA CYS A 104 -5.98 9.18 -7.94
C CYS A 104 -5.34 10.35 -8.69
N ALA A 105 -4.02 10.51 -8.61
CA ALA A 105 -3.27 11.53 -9.34
C ALA A 105 -3.28 11.25 -10.86
N LEU A 106 -3.07 10.00 -11.27
CA LEU A 106 -3.18 9.58 -12.68
C LEU A 106 -4.60 9.75 -13.23
N ALA A 107 -5.62 9.48 -12.40
CA ALA A 107 -7.02 9.66 -12.74
C ALA A 107 -7.49 11.13 -12.73
N ALA A 108 -6.63 12.10 -12.41
CA ALA A 108 -7.07 13.47 -12.21
C ALA A 108 -7.78 14.04 -13.44
N GLY A 109 -9.08 14.37 -13.28
CA GLY A 109 -9.93 14.88 -14.36
C GLY A 109 -10.68 13.80 -15.15
N SER A 110 -10.50 12.52 -14.83
CA SER A 110 -11.28 11.41 -15.40
C SER A 110 -12.54 11.09 -14.58
N GLU A 111 -13.40 10.24 -15.13
CA GLU A 111 -14.59 9.72 -14.44
C GLU A 111 -14.26 8.73 -13.31
N LEU A 112 -13.04 8.19 -13.27
CA LEU A 112 -12.58 7.25 -12.25
C LEU A 112 -12.20 7.94 -10.93
N ALA A 113 -11.76 9.20 -10.98
CA ALA A 113 -11.24 9.91 -9.82
C ALA A 113 -12.18 9.94 -8.59
N PRO A 114 -13.50 10.14 -8.71
CA PRO A 114 -14.39 10.09 -7.57
C PRO A 114 -14.45 8.71 -6.91
N ALA A 115 -14.48 7.63 -7.70
CA ALA A 115 -14.53 6.26 -7.20
C ALA A 115 -13.24 5.89 -6.46
N LEU A 116 -12.07 6.27 -7.02
CA LEU A 116 -10.78 6.03 -6.40
C LEU A 116 -10.60 6.82 -5.09
N LYS A 117 -11.09 8.06 -5.03
CA LYS A 117 -11.10 8.85 -3.78
C LYS A 117 -11.99 8.24 -2.71
N GLU A 118 -13.11 7.66 -3.09
CA GLU A 118 -13.99 6.96 -2.15
C GLU A 118 -13.36 5.66 -1.65
N ALA A 119 -12.73 4.88 -2.54
CA ALA A 119 -11.95 3.70 -2.15
C ALA A 119 -10.82 4.08 -1.19
N TYR A 120 -10.09 5.16 -1.46
CA TYR A 120 -9.05 5.68 -0.58
C TYR A 120 -9.61 6.02 0.81
N ALA A 121 -10.69 6.80 0.87
CA ALA A 121 -11.30 7.19 2.14
C ALA A 121 -11.78 5.97 2.96
N LEU A 122 -12.27 4.92 2.31
CA LEU A 122 -12.66 3.67 2.97
C LEU A 122 -11.46 2.91 3.52
N LEU A 123 -10.37 2.80 2.75
CA LEU A 123 -9.14 2.14 3.17
C LEU A 123 -8.42 2.91 4.29
N ASP A 124 -8.35 4.23 4.20
CA ASP A 124 -7.74 5.11 5.20
C ASP A 124 -8.50 5.05 6.54
N TRP A 125 -9.84 5.05 6.47
CA TRP A 125 -10.67 4.83 7.64
C TRP A 125 -10.45 3.43 8.24
N ALA A 126 -10.44 2.39 7.40
CA ALA A 126 -10.21 1.02 7.85
C ALA A 126 -8.82 0.84 8.47
N GLN A 127 -7.79 1.47 7.89
CA GLN A 127 -6.44 1.54 8.45
C GLN A 127 -6.50 2.18 9.84
N THR A 128 -7.04 3.40 9.95
CA THR A 128 -7.17 4.11 11.23
C THR A 128 -7.88 3.27 12.29
N GLU A 129 -8.94 2.55 11.92
CA GLU A 129 -9.66 1.65 12.83
C GLU A 129 -8.83 0.44 13.29
N CYS A 130 -7.89 -0.03 12.48
CA CYS A 130 -6.95 -1.10 12.81
C CYS A 130 -5.83 -0.67 13.77
N ASP A 131 -5.68 0.64 14.05
CA ASP A 131 -4.71 1.13 15.04
C ASP A 131 -4.91 0.45 16.41
N SER A 132 -3.79 0.26 17.10
CA SER A 132 -3.64 -0.19 18.47
C SER A 132 -4.53 0.52 19.49
N GLN A 133 -4.99 1.75 19.21
CA GLN A 133 -5.91 2.53 20.05
C GLN A 133 -7.40 2.33 19.72
N ASN A 134 -7.70 1.67 18.60
CA ASN A 134 -9.03 1.49 18.07
C ASN A 134 -9.51 0.04 18.23
N ILE A 135 -9.71 -0.70 17.14
CA ILE A 135 -10.15 -2.08 17.23
C ILE A 135 -9.08 -2.97 17.85
N GLY A 136 -7.79 -2.60 17.73
CA GLY A 136 -6.67 -3.34 18.31
C GLY A 136 -6.78 -3.53 19.82
N MET A 137 -7.35 -2.55 20.56
CA MET A 137 -7.58 -2.67 22.01
C MET A 137 -8.70 -3.67 22.38
N LEU A 138 -9.57 -4.00 21.43
CA LEU A 138 -10.76 -4.81 21.64
C LEU A 138 -10.57 -6.27 21.19
N LEU A 139 -9.49 -6.54 20.44
CA LEU A 139 -9.15 -7.87 19.92
C LEU A 139 -8.27 -8.65 20.92
N PRO A 140 -8.32 -10.00 20.88
CA PRO A 140 -7.48 -10.84 21.73
C PRO A 140 -5.99 -10.73 21.39
N GLU A 141 -5.12 -10.96 22.38
CA GLU A 141 -3.66 -11.04 22.18
C GLU A 141 -3.28 -12.30 21.38
N PRO A 142 -2.19 -12.26 20.59
CA PRO A 142 -1.75 -13.40 19.80
C PRO A 142 -1.30 -14.55 20.71
N VAL A 143 -1.80 -15.76 20.43
CA VAL A 143 -1.26 -17.01 20.98
C VAL A 143 -0.35 -17.56 19.89
N GLY A 144 0.96 -17.48 20.10
CA GLY A 144 1.94 -17.56 19.03
C GLY A 144 1.88 -18.83 18.18
N GLU A 145 2.03 -18.67 16.87
CA GLU A 145 2.72 -19.56 15.93
C GLU A 145 2.88 -18.89 14.54
N GLU A 146 4.00 -19.21 13.87
CA GLU A 146 4.58 -18.56 12.69
C GLU A 146 3.82 -18.85 11.37
N GLN A 147 3.80 -17.87 10.45
CA GLN A 147 3.26 -17.99 9.09
C GLN A 147 4.37 -18.40 8.08
N GLY A 148 4.13 -19.49 7.34
CA GLY A 148 4.94 -19.90 6.18
C GLY A 148 4.19 -19.63 4.87
N GLY A 149 4.85 -18.96 3.92
CA GLY A 149 4.33 -18.66 2.57
C GLY A 149 4.80 -19.67 1.52
N LEU A 150 3.92 -19.97 0.56
CA LEU A 150 4.17 -20.79 -0.64
C LEU A 150 4.38 -19.85 -1.85
N ALA A 151 5.48 -20.02 -2.59
CA ALA A 151 5.73 -19.32 -3.85
C ALA A 151 5.42 -20.22 -5.06
N VAL A 152 4.71 -19.68 -6.05
CA VAL A 152 4.48 -20.29 -7.37
C VAL A 152 5.60 -19.84 -8.30
N ALA A 153 6.18 -20.76 -9.07
CA ALA A 153 7.29 -20.46 -9.98
C ALA A 153 6.76 -19.95 -11.34
N GLU A 154 6.85 -18.65 -11.57
CA GLU A 154 6.63 -18.03 -12.88
C GLU A 154 7.91 -18.06 -13.74
N SER A 155 7.76 -17.93 -15.06
CA SER A 155 8.89 -17.80 -15.99
C SER A 155 9.60 -16.45 -15.80
N HIS A 156 10.93 -16.41 -15.87
CA HIS A 156 11.71 -15.16 -15.71
C HIS A 156 11.30 -14.05 -16.68
N GLY A 157 10.88 -14.41 -17.91
CA GLY A 157 10.40 -13.44 -18.90
C GLY A 157 9.12 -12.74 -18.45
N ASP A 158 8.14 -13.51 -17.96
CA ASP A 158 6.86 -13.00 -17.47
C ASP A 158 7.08 -12.11 -16.23
N GLN A 159 8.01 -12.50 -15.36
CA GLN A 159 8.43 -11.70 -14.20
C GLN A 159 9.04 -10.35 -14.61
N LEU A 160 9.91 -10.32 -15.64
CA LEU A 160 10.49 -9.06 -16.13
C LEU A 160 9.46 -8.17 -16.82
N TYR A 161 8.50 -8.74 -17.55
CA TYR A 161 7.37 -7.98 -18.10
C TYR A 161 6.51 -7.36 -16.99
N GLY A 162 6.22 -8.10 -15.92
CA GLY A 162 5.55 -7.56 -14.74
C GLY A 162 6.35 -6.44 -14.07
N ALA A 163 7.66 -6.65 -13.88
CA ALA A 163 8.55 -5.61 -13.35
C ALA A 163 8.57 -4.35 -14.22
N PHE A 164 8.55 -4.51 -15.55
CA PHE A 164 8.51 -3.39 -16.49
C PHE A 164 7.22 -2.58 -16.36
N GLY A 165 6.05 -3.22 -16.34
CA GLY A 165 4.77 -2.52 -16.14
C GLY A 165 4.68 -1.78 -14.80
N ILE A 166 5.24 -2.36 -13.72
CA ILE A 166 5.32 -1.69 -12.42
C ILE A 166 6.25 -0.46 -12.49
N LEU A 167 7.38 -0.56 -13.22
CA LEU A 167 8.29 0.57 -13.42
C LEU A 167 7.66 1.67 -14.30
N GLU A 168 6.89 1.31 -15.32
CA GLU A 168 6.07 2.24 -16.12
C GLU A 168 5.07 3.01 -15.28
N SER A 169 4.37 2.29 -14.40
CA SER A 169 3.45 2.89 -13.44
C SER A 169 4.15 3.88 -12.50
N ALA A 170 5.28 3.47 -11.90
CA ALA A 170 6.08 4.31 -11.02
C ALA A 170 6.55 5.59 -11.73
N HIS A 171 7.03 5.46 -12.97
CA HIS A 171 7.52 6.58 -13.76
C HIS A 171 6.39 7.54 -14.14
N ALA A 172 5.23 7.03 -14.56
CA ALA A 172 4.09 7.89 -14.90
C ALA A 172 3.68 8.79 -13.71
N ILE A 173 3.76 8.27 -12.48
CA ILE A 173 3.50 9.03 -11.26
C ILE A 173 4.57 10.09 -11.04
N VAL A 174 5.86 9.73 -11.16
CA VAL A 174 6.97 10.69 -11.02
C VAL A 174 6.89 11.78 -12.08
N SER A 175 6.60 11.43 -13.34
CA SER A 175 6.47 12.37 -14.45
C SER A 175 5.33 13.35 -14.24
N ARG A 176 4.19 12.85 -13.72
CA ARG A 176 3.07 13.70 -13.31
C ARG A 176 3.49 14.68 -12.21
N CYS A 177 4.17 14.19 -11.17
CA CYS A 177 4.66 15.04 -10.08
C CYS A 177 5.71 16.05 -10.58
N ALA A 178 6.61 15.65 -11.48
CA ALA A 178 7.62 16.51 -12.08
C ALA A 178 7.01 17.63 -12.93
N ALA A 179 5.89 17.35 -13.61
CA ALA A 179 5.18 18.35 -14.39
C ALA A 179 4.49 19.41 -13.52
N ASP A 180 4.05 19.03 -12.32
CA ASP A 180 3.33 19.90 -11.38
C ASP A 180 4.27 20.58 -10.34
N ALA A 181 5.49 20.07 -10.13
CA ALA A 181 6.44 20.54 -9.13
C ALA A 181 7.62 21.35 -9.72
N GLU A 182 8.04 22.41 -9.02
CA GLU A 182 9.30 23.13 -9.30
C GLU A 182 10.52 22.46 -8.63
N ASP A 183 10.47 21.15 -8.34
CA ASP A 183 11.58 20.43 -7.69
C ASP A 183 12.47 19.73 -8.73
N GLU A 184 13.68 20.28 -8.91
CA GLU A 184 14.71 19.75 -9.80
C GLU A 184 15.08 18.28 -9.49
N LEU A 185 14.92 17.82 -8.25
CA LEU A 185 15.16 16.42 -7.91
C LEU A 185 14.12 15.50 -8.56
N VAL A 186 12.84 15.89 -8.55
CA VAL A 186 11.76 15.07 -9.10
C VAL A 186 11.91 15.00 -10.63
N SER A 187 12.22 16.11 -11.29
CA SER A 187 12.56 16.11 -12.73
C SER A 187 13.82 15.30 -13.04
N GLY A 188 14.80 15.28 -12.14
CA GLY A 188 15.99 14.43 -12.29
C GLY A 188 15.68 12.94 -12.19
N VAL A 189 14.78 12.55 -11.27
CA VAL A 189 14.30 11.16 -11.14
C VAL A 189 13.53 10.74 -12.38
N ASP A 190 12.63 11.58 -12.90
CA ASP A 190 11.88 11.37 -14.14
C ASP A 190 12.80 10.94 -15.30
N LEU A 191 13.84 11.74 -15.59
CA LEU A 191 14.81 11.43 -16.64
C LEU A 191 15.60 10.13 -16.41
N LEU A 192 15.90 9.79 -15.15
CA LEU A 192 16.58 8.55 -14.80
C LEU A 192 15.66 7.34 -14.98
N MET A 193 14.38 7.47 -14.63
CA MET A 193 13.37 6.43 -14.83
C MET A 193 13.13 6.15 -16.30
N ASP A 194 13.06 7.19 -17.13
CA ASP A 194 13.03 7.11 -18.60
C ASP A 194 14.18 6.23 -19.14
N HIS A 195 15.41 6.50 -18.67
CA HIS A 195 16.57 5.73 -19.10
C HIS A 195 16.52 4.27 -18.62
N CYS A 196 16.10 4.05 -17.36
CA CYS A 196 15.99 2.73 -16.77
C CYS A 196 14.92 1.87 -17.47
N GLN A 197 13.80 2.48 -17.88
CA GLN A 197 12.76 1.80 -18.65
C GLN A 197 13.27 1.33 -20.00
N ALA A 198 13.99 2.18 -20.74
CA ALA A 198 14.57 1.80 -22.02
C ALA A 198 15.51 0.59 -21.88
N GLN A 199 16.27 0.52 -20.79
CA GLN A 199 17.14 -0.63 -20.51
C GLN A 199 16.33 -1.88 -20.14
N LEU A 200 15.32 -1.76 -19.27
CA LEU A 200 14.49 -2.90 -18.86
C LEU A 200 13.66 -3.44 -20.02
N ALA A 201 13.10 -2.58 -20.88
CA ALA A 201 12.40 -2.96 -22.11
C ALA A 201 13.29 -3.81 -23.01
N ALA A 202 14.54 -3.38 -23.24
CA ALA A 202 15.50 -4.14 -24.03
C ALA A 202 15.82 -5.53 -23.43
N LEU A 203 15.74 -5.69 -22.11
CA LEU A 203 15.88 -7.00 -21.45
C LEU A 203 14.64 -7.89 -21.64
N THR A 204 13.44 -7.33 -21.62
CA THR A 204 12.20 -8.12 -21.83
C THR A 204 12.14 -8.76 -23.22
N GLU A 205 12.74 -8.12 -24.22
CA GLU A 205 12.85 -8.63 -25.59
C GLU A 205 13.98 -9.66 -25.78
N ASP A 206 14.90 -9.79 -24.81
CA ASP A 206 16.08 -10.66 -24.92
C ASP A 206 15.83 -12.04 -24.30
N HIS A 207 15.83 -13.07 -25.14
CA HIS A 207 15.66 -14.46 -24.70
C HIS A 207 16.88 -15.06 -23.97
N ALA A 208 18.02 -14.36 -23.96
CA ALA A 208 19.26 -14.79 -23.31
C ALA A 208 19.62 -13.86 -22.15
N LEU A 209 18.78 -13.89 -21.11
CA LEU A 209 18.99 -13.18 -19.85
C LEU A 209 20.22 -13.73 -19.11
N THR A 210 21.16 -12.85 -18.79
CA THR A 210 22.36 -13.14 -17.99
C THR A 210 22.48 -12.14 -16.85
N GLU A 211 23.21 -12.52 -15.80
CA GLU A 211 23.51 -11.61 -14.68
C GLU A 211 24.12 -10.29 -15.18
N GLU A 212 25.08 -10.36 -16.11
CA GLU A 212 25.78 -9.20 -16.65
C GLU A 212 24.85 -8.18 -17.32
N LYS A 213 23.75 -8.64 -17.93
CA LYS A 213 22.76 -7.79 -18.59
C LYS A 213 21.76 -7.18 -17.61
N CYS A 214 21.38 -7.92 -16.57
CA CYS A 214 20.39 -7.48 -15.60
C CYS A 214 21.00 -6.58 -14.49
N ASN A 215 22.27 -6.79 -14.12
CA ASN A 215 22.95 -6.02 -13.08
C ASN A 215 22.95 -4.49 -13.31
N PRO A 216 23.20 -3.96 -14.54
CA PRO A 216 23.12 -2.54 -14.81
C PRO A 216 21.74 -1.93 -14.50
N VAL A 217 20.67 -2.65 -14.82
CA VAL A 217 19.29 -2.20 -14.57
C VAL A 217 19.01 -2.17 -13.06
N SER A 218 19.34 -3.24 -12.33
CA SER A 218 19.21 -3.24 -10.86
C SER A 218 20.01 -2.11 -10.19
N ALA A 219 21.23 -1.84 -10.68
CA ALA A 219 22.05 -0.73 -10.19
C ALA A 219 21.40 0.63 -10.48
N ALA A 220 20.86 0.83 -11.68
CA ALA A 220 20.14 2.05 -12.03
C ALA A 220 18.91 2.26 -11.13
N MET A 221 18.09 1.22 -10.92
CA MET A 221 16.94 1.25 -10.02
C MET A 221 17.33 1.59 -8.58
N SER A 222 18.49 1.10 -8.10
CA SER A 222 19.02 1.44 -6.77
C SER A 222 19.37 2.92 -6.65
N VAL A 223 19.92 3.53 -7.72
CA VAL A 223 20.23 4.95 -7.75
C VAL A 223 18.93 5.77 -7.74
N ILE A 224 17.96 5.38 -8.56
CA ILE A 224 16.65 6.05 -8.64
C ILE A 224 15.95 5.98 -7.27
N ASP A 225 15.94 4.82 -6.62
CA ASP A 225 15.35 4.61 -5.29
C ASP A 225 15.97 5.56 -4.26
N GLY A 226 17.30 5.66 -4.24
CA GLY A 226 18.02 6.57 -3.35
C GLY A 226 17.68 8.05 -3.58
N VAL A 227 17.60 8.49 -4.84
CA VAL A 227 17.28 9.90 -5.17
C VAL A 227 15.80 10.19 -4.90
N LEU A 228 14.90 9.28 -5.28
CA LEU A 228 13.46 9.42 -5.09
C LEU A 228 13.10 9.44 -3.60
N ASN A 229 13.72 8.59 -2.77
CA ASN A 229 13.54 8.65 -1.32
C ASN A 229 13.91 10.02 -0.72
N VAL A 230 14.98 10.66 -1.21
CA VAL A 230 15.34 12.03 -0.80
C VAL A 230 14.28 13.03 -1.26
N ALA A 231 13.74 12.88 -2.47
CA ALA A 231 12.64 13.72 -2.96
C ALA A 231 11.37 13.55 -2.10
N CYS A 232 10.97 12.32 -1.78
CA CYS A 232 9.82 12.03 -0.93
C CYS A 232 9.94 12.68 0.45
N GLN A 233 11.12 12.61 1.07
CA GLN A 233 11.38 13.23 2.37
C GLN A 233 11.31 14.77 2.33
N ARG A 234 11.56 15.38 1.17
CA ARG A 234 11.57 16.84 1.01
C ARG A 234 10.19 17.41 0.70
N SER A 235 9.41 16.74 -0.15
CA SER A 235 8.10 17.20 -0.58
C SER A 235 6.98 16.79 0.37
N ASP A 236 7.16 15.69 1.12
CA ASP A 236 6.10 15.00 1.86
C ASP A 236 4.89 14.66 0.98
N ASP A 237 5.14 14.46 -0.33
CA ASP A 237 4.12 14.10 -1.31
C ASP A 237 3.85 12.59 -1.27
N PRO A 238 2.65 12.14 -0.86
CA PRO A 238 2.34 10.72 -0.78
C PRO A 238 2.39 10.00 -2.13
N ALA A 239 2.15 10.70 -3.25
CA ALA A 239 2.23 10.09 -4.58
C ALA A 239 3.66 9.67 -4.91
N LEU A 240 4.67 10.46 -4.49
CA LEU A 240 6.08 10.09 -4.64
C LEU A 240 6.44 8.89 -3.77
N TRP A 241 5.87 8.77 -2.56
CA TRP A 241 6.01 7.57 -1.74
C TRP A 241 5.38 6.33 -2.42
N GLY A 242 4.23 6.50 -3.09
CA GLY A 242 3.63 5.48 -3.94
C GLY A 242 4.58 5.04 -5.05
N ALA A 243 5.12 5.99 -5.81
CA ALA A 243 6.09 5.71 -6.89
C ALA A 243 7.35 5.00 -6.38
N LEU A 244 7.88 5.40 -5.22
CA LEU A 244 9.03 4.77 -4.59
C LEU A 244 8.74 3.30 -4.27
N ASN A 245 7.59 3.01 -3.66
CA ASN A 245 7.19 1.64 -3.36
C ASN A 245 7.07 0.77 -4.61
N LEU A 246 6.50 1.30 -5.70
CA LEU A 246 6.42 0.60 -6.98
C LEU A 246 7.81 0.31 -7.56
N LEU A 247 8.70 1.30 -7.53
CA LEU A 247 10.08 1.13 -7.96
C LEU A 247 10.81 0.04 -7.15
N SER A 248 10.69 0.04 -5.82
CA SER A 248 11.32 -0.97 -4.97
C SER A 248 10.76 -2.39 -5.24
N GLN A 249 9.46 -2.51 -5.55
CA GLN A 249 8.85 -3.79 -5.95
C GLN A 249 9.37 -4.29 -7.29
N SER A 250 9.36 -3.42 -8.31
CA SER A 250 9.93 -3.74 -9.63
C SER A 250 11.40 -4.19 -9.49
N LYS A 251 12.18 -3.48 -8.67
CA LYS A 251 13.57 -3.84 -8.39
C LYS A 251 13.70 -5.21 -7.73
N THR A 252 12.85 -5.51 -6.76
CA THR A 252 12.86 -6.81 -6.07
C THR A 252 12.65 -7.97 -7.04
N ILE A 253 11.76 -7.79 -8.02
CA ILE A 253 11.53 -8.79 -9.08
C ILE A 253 12.77 -8.94 -9.96
N VAL A 254 13.36 -7.82 -10.42
CA VAL A 254 14.60 -7.85 -11.21
C VAL A 254 15.75 -8.56 -10.46
N ASP A 255 15.92 -8.27 -9.17
CA ASP A 255 16.93 -8.91 -8.33
C ASP A 255 16.68 -10.41 -8.14
N ALA A 256 15.42 -10.82 -8.01
CA ALA A 256 15.04 -12.24 -7.94
C ALA A 256 15.39 -12.99 -9.24
N VAL A 257 15.18 -12.36 -10.40
CA VAL A 257 15.57 -12.90 -11.71
C VAL A 257 17.10 -13.02 -11.79
N ILE A 258 17.85 -12.00 -11.37
CA ILE A 258 19.33 -12.05 -11.30
C ILE A 258 19.80 -13.23 -10.43
N GLY A 259 19.23 -13.37 -9.24
CA GLY A 259 19.55 -14.47 -8.31
C GLY A 259 19.32 -15.84 -8.93
N SER A 260 18.25 -15.97 -9.72
CA SER A 260 17.88 -17.21 -10.40
C SER A 260 18.79 -17.51 -11.61
N CYS A 261 19.22 -16.50 -12.36
CA CYS A 261 20.24 -16.61 -13.40
C CYS A 261 21.57 -17.13 -12.82
N MET A 262 22.05 -16.55 -11.72
CA MET A 262 23.26 -17.00 -11.03
C MET A 262 23.19 -18.45 -10.56
N ALA A 263 22.03 -18.88 -10.03
CA ALA A 263 21.84 -20.25 -9.58
C ALA A 263 21.90 -21.25 -10.76
N SER A 264 21.35 -20.88 -11.91
CA SER A 264 21.37 -21.70 -13.13
C SER A 264 22.78 -21.87 -13.70
N GLU A 265 23.60 -20.82 -13.69
CA GLU A 265 24.98 -20.86 -14.18
C GLU A 265 25.91 -21.71 -13.30
N ARG A 266 25.75 -21.64 -11.97
CA ARG A 266 26.50 -22.48 -11.02
C ARG A 266 26.12 -23.96 -11.10
N GLY A 267 24.90 -24.29 -11.53
CA GLY A 267 24.46 -25.67 -11.74
C GLY A 267 25.01 -26.33 -13.01
N ARG A 268 25.63 -25.55 -13.91
CA ARG A 268 26.19 -26.01 -15.19
C ARG A 268 27.72 -26.15 -15.18
N SER A 269 28.38 -25.77 -14.08
CA SER A 269 29.84 -25.86 -13.88
C SER A 269 30.24 -27.13 -13.15
#